data_AF-A0A086N7Y0-F1
#
_entry.id   AF-A0A086N7Y0-F1
#
_cell.length_a   1.000
_cell.length_b   1.000
_cell.length_c   1.000
_cell.angle_alpha   90.00
_cell.angle_beta   90.00
_cell.angle_gamma   90.00
#
_symmetry.space_group_name_H-M   'P 1'
#
loop_
_entity.id
_entity.type
_entity.pdbx_description
1 polymer ?
#
loop_
_entity_poly.entity_id
_entity_poly.type
_entity_poly.pdbx_seq_one_letter_code
_entity_poly.pdbx_strand_id
1 'polypeptide(L)' 'MHHDVDEGRRPPNHRLVADGTLPAAHCTDDGVGPVYRGTELVEAMTETAGKGAYVVTRDGDRAVKERLEPRLLPGAG' A
#
# COMPACT_ATOMS: atom_id res chain seq x y z
N MET A 1 -0.39 -6.40 -0.16
CA MET A 1 0.83 -6.87 -0.84
C MET A 1 0.42 -7.50 -2.15
N HIS A 2 1.26 -7.40 -3.18
CA HIS A 2 0.97 -7.83 -4.57
C HIS A 2 -0.12 -7.01 -5.27
N HIS A 3 -0.15 -5.69 -5.03
CA HIS A 3 -1.20 -4.80 -5.51
C HIS A 3 -1.22 -4.59 -7.04
N ASP A 4 -0.10 -4.85 -7.73
CA ASP A 4 0.07 -4.74 -9.18
C ASP A 4 -0.25 -6.03 -9.93
N VAL A 5 -0.16 -7.18 -9.27
CA VAL A 5 -0.34 -8.51 -9.90
C VAL A 5 -1.61 -9.23 -9.45
N ASP A 6 -2.14 -8.93 -8.26
CA ASP A 6 -3.36 -9.55 -7.74
C ASP A 6 -4.57 -8.59 -7.85
N GLU A 7 -5.09 -8.48 -9.07
CA GLU A 7 -6.30 -7.70 -9.35
C GLU A 7 -7.53 -8.20 -8.57
N GLY A 8 -7.54 -9.46 -8.12
CA GLY A 8 -8.62 -10.05 -7.33
C GLY A 8 -8.66 -9.57 -5.87
N ARG A 9 -7.53 -9.10 -5.32
CA ARG A 9 -7.43 -8.53 -3.96
C ARG A 9 -7.57 -7.00 -3.87
N ARG A 10 -7.50 -6.29 -5.00
CA ARG A 10 -7.81 -4.85 -5.06
C ARG A 10 -9.25 -4.53 -4.60
N PRO A 11 -10.30 -5.22 -5.11
CA PRO A 11 -11.69 -4.94 -4.76
C PRO A 11 -12.03 -5.20 -3.27
N PRO A 12 -11.55 -6.28 -2.60
CA PRO A 12 -11.86 -6.53 -1.20
C PRO A 12 -11.35 -5.45 -0.24
N ASN A 13 -10.10 -4.97 -0.39
CA ASN A 13 -9.54 -3.99 0.56
C ASN A 13 -10.25 -2.65 0.49
N HIS A 14 -10.53 -2.14 -0.70
CA HIS A 14 -11.28 -0.89 -0.86
C HIS A 14 -12.70 -1.03 -0.31
N ARG A 15 -13.37 -2.16 -0.53
CA ARG A 15 -14.71 -2.40 0.00
C ARG A 15 -14.73 -2.41 1.53
N LEU A 16 -13.83 -3.18 2.15
CA LEU A 16 -13.73 -3.30 3.61
C LEU A 16 -13.34 -1.99 4.30
N VAL A 17 -12.58 -1.12 3.62
CA VAL A 17 -12.28 0.22 4.14
C VAL A 17 -13.49 1.15 3.95
N ALA A 18 -14.16 1.11 2.79
CA ALA A 18 -15.33 1.95 2.51
C ALA A 18 -16.52 1.64 3.45
N ASP A 19 -16.78 0.36 3.72
CA ASP A 19 -17.83 -0.08 4.63
C ASP A 19 -17.48 0.06 6.12
N GLY A 20 -16.23 0.42 6.43
CA GLY A 20 -15.75 0.68 7.80
C GLY A 20 -15.36 -0.57 8.60
N THR A 21 -15.33 -1.75 7.97
CA THR A 21 -14.83 -2.98 8.61
C THR A 21 -13.35 -2.87 8.96
N LEU A 22 -12.55 -2.25 8.08
CA LEU A 22 -11.15 -1.95 8.33
C LEU A 22 -10.96 -0.43 8.48
N PRO A 23 -10.17 0.03 9.47
CA PRO A 23 -9.88 1.46 9.63
C PRO A 23 -9.02 2.01 8.48
N ALA A 24 -8.10 1.19 7.97
CA ALA A 24 -7.25 1.49 6.81
C ALA A 24 -6.64 0.19 6.26
N ALA A 25 -6.09 0.25 5.05
CA ALA A 25 -5.30 -0.84 4.47
C ALA A 25 -4.00 -0.31 3.84
N HIS A 26 -2.88 -0.96 4.16
CA HIS A 26 -1.60 -0.71 3.49
C HIS A 26 -1.42 -1.71 2.35
N CYS A 27 -1.27 -1.19 1.14
CA CYS A 27 -1.08 -1.97 -0.08
C CYS A 27 0.30 -1.68 -0.66
N THR A 28 0.92 -2.69 -1.26
CA THR A 28 2.21 -2.56 -1.93
C THR A 28 2.21 -3.40 -3.18
N ASP A 29 2.87 -2.90 -4.22
CA ASP A 29 3.22 -3.67 -5.41
C ASP A 29 4.29 -4.73 -5.06
N ASP A 30 4.53 -5.66 -5.97
CA ASP A 30 5.60 -6.64 -5.84
C ASP A 30 6.97 -5.98 -5.75
N GLY A 31 7.80 -6.52 -4.86
CA GLY A 31 9.11 -5.96 -4.56
C GLY A 31 9.06 -4.63 -3.79
N VAL A 32 7.91 -4.28 -3.19
CA VAL A 32 7.75 -3.12 -2.30
C VAL A 32 7.42 -3.55 -0.88
N GLY A 33 8.22 -3.07 0.08
CA GLY A 33 8.08 -3.33 1.51
C GLY A 33 7.89 -2.04 2.31
N PRO A 34 6.88 -1.96 3.21
CA PRO A 34 6.77 -0.87 4.15
C PRO A 34 7.79 -1.05 5.29
N VAL A 35 8.38 0.05 5.74
CA VAL A 35 9.30 0.10 6.88
C VAL A 35 8.56 0.69 8.07
N TYR A 36 8.43 -0.09 9.14
CA TYR A 36 7.84 0.36 10.38
C TYR A 36 8.90 0.56 11.45
N ARG A 37 8.76 1.63 12.24
CA ARG A 37 9.46 1.79 13.51
C ARG A 37 8.44 1.63 14.63
N GLY A 38 8.45 0.46 15.27
CA GLY A 38 7.35 0.06 16.14
C GLY A 38 6.08 -0.13 15.30
N THR A 39 5.04 0.66 15.57
CA THR A 39 3.78 0.66 14.80
C THR A 39 3.67 1.82 13.82
N GLU A 40 4.67 2.71 13.77
CA GLU A 40 4.65 3.87 12.89
C GLU A 40 5.25 3.51 11.54
N LEU A 41 4.49 3.72 10.46
CA LEU A 41 4.99 3.61 9.09
C LEU A 41 5.92 4.79 8.82
N VAL A 42 7.20 4.54 8.61
CA VAL A 42 8.19 5.60 8.41
C VAL A 42 8.52 5.82 6.93
N GLU A 43 8.58 4.76 6.13
CA GLU A 43 8.78 4.85 4.68
C GLU A 43 8.36 3.55 3.98
N ALA A 44 8.41 3.54 2.65
CA ALA A 44 8.35 2.33 1.84
C ALA A 44 9.65 2.20 1.05
N MET A 45 10.12 0.97 0.87
CA MET A 45 11.30 0.65 0.08
C MET A 45 10.91 -0.26 -1.09
N THR A 46 11.62 -0.15 -2.20
CA THR A 46 11.44 -1.04 -3.35
C THR A 46 12.75 -1.56 -3.91
N GLU A 47 12.74 -2.79 -4.42
CA GLU A 47 13.83 -3.36 -5.22
C GLU A 47 13.71 -3.03 -6.72
N THR A 48 12.63 -2.39 -7.17
CA THR A 48 12.39 -2.11 -8.59
C THR A 48 11.86 -0.69 -8.78
N ALA A 49 12.51 0.08 -9.66
CA ALA A 49 12.07 1.44 -9.96
C ALA A 49 10.64 1.47 -10.54
N GLY A 50 9.88 2.49 -10.14
CA GLY A 50 8.50 2.72 -10.63
C GLY A 50 7.41 1.92 -9.90
N LYS A 51 7.76 1.06 -8.93
CA LYS A 51 6.77 0.38 -8.07
C LYS A 51 6.20 1.32 -7.01
N GLY A 52 5.06 0.96 -6.43
CA GLY A 52 4.31 1.79 -5.49
C GLY A 52 3.93 1.10 -4.18
N ALA A 53 3.86 1.91 -3.13
CA ALA A 53 3.08 1.61 -1.93
C ALA A 53 1.87 2.54 -1.90
N TYR A 54 0.82 2.13 -1.19
CA TYR A 54 -0.42 2.88 -1.10
C TYR A 54 -1.05 2.72 0.27
N VAL A 55 -1.64 3.80 0.78
CA VAL A 55 -2.56 3.77 1.92
C VAL A 55 -3.96 3.91 1.37
N VAL A 56 -4.85 2.99 1.78
CA VAL A 56 -6.28 3.09 1.51
C VAL A 56 -6.97 3.47 2.80
N THR A 57 -7.61 4.63 2.81
CA THR A 57 -8.35 5.18 3.95
C THR A 57 -9.81 5.40 3.58
N ARG A 58 -10.66 5.53 4.60
CA ARG A 58 -12.08 5.80 4.41
C ARG A 58 -12.32 7.31 4.35
N ASP A 59 -13.04 7.74 3.32
CA ASP A 59 -13.59 9.10 3.18
C ASP A 59 -15.08 9.00 2.90
N GLY A 60 -15.91 9.40 3.86
CA GLY A 60 -17.36 9.19 3.78
C GLY A 60 -17.69 7.70 3.61
N ASP A 61 -18.46 7.35 2.59
CA ASP A 61 -18.82 5.98 2.22
C ASP A 61 -17.87 5.35 1.18
N ARG A 62 -16.70 5.97 0.95
CA ARG A 62 -15.74 5.57 -0.09
C ARG A 62 -14.39 5.23 0.51
N ALA A 63 -13.63 4.44 -0.23
CA ALA A 63 -12.22 4.23 0.01
C ALA A 63 -11.40 5.09 -0.95
N VAL A 64 -10.53 5.94 -0.39
CA VAL A 64 -9.57 6.75 -1.14
C VAL A 64 -8.20 6.10 -1.05
N LYS A 65 -7.41 6.23 -2.11
CA LYS A 65 -6.07 5.64 -2.20
C LYS A 65 -5.05 6.73 -2.40
N GLU A 66 -4.10 6.80 -1.47
CA GLU A 66 -2.95 7.69 -1.54
C GLU A 66 -1.69 6.89 -1.86
N ARG A 67 -0.88 7.37 -2.80
CA ARG A 67 0.38 6.73 -3.14
C ARG A 67 1.46 7.20 -2.18
N LEU A 68 2.19 6.24 -1.62
CA LEU A 68 3.44 6.45 -0.91
C LEU A 68 4.57 6.09 -1.87
N GLU A 69 5.40 7.06 -2.23
CA GLU A 69 6.50 6.84 -3.16
C GLU A 69 7.62 6.03 -2.48
N PRO A 70 7.89 4.78 -2.90
CA PRO A 70 8.93 3.99 -2.27
C PRO A 70 10.31 4.49 -2.68
N ARG A 71 11.26 4.45 -1.76
CA ARG A 71 12.67 4.67 -2.07
C ARG A 71 13.30 3.39 -2.61
N LEU A 72 14.16 3.53 -3.60
CA LEU A 72 14.92 2.39 -4.13
C LEU A 72 15.91 1.90 -3.06
N LEU A 73 15.94 0.58 -2.87
CA LEU A 73 16.89 -0.07 -1.97
C LEU A 73 18.32 0.18 -2.45
N PRO A 74 19.26 0.52 -1.56
CA PRO A 74 20.66 0.63 -1.93
C PRO A 74 21.16 -0.70 -2.52
N GLY A 75 21.69 -0.66 -3.74
CA GLY A 75 22.19 -1.85 -4.45
C GLY A 75 21.13 -2.63 -5.23
N ALA A 76 19.87 -2.17 -5.26
CA ALA A 76 18.91 -2.66 -6.24
C ALA A 76 19.29 -2.17 -7.65
N GLY A 77 19.22 -3.10 -8.62
CA GLY A 77 19.70 -2.94 -10.00
C GLY A 77 18.71 -2.25 -10.93
#